data_AF-A0A8J4A471-F1
#
_entry.id   AF-A0A8J4A471-F1
#
_cell.length_a   1.000
_cell.length_b   1.000
_cell.length_c   1.000
_cell.angle_alpha   90.00
_cell.angle_beta   90.00
_cell.angle_gamma   90.00
#
_symmetry.space_group_name_H-M   'P 1'
#
loop_
_entity.id
_entity.type
_entity.pdbx_description
1 polymer ?
#
loop_
_entity_poly.entity_id
_entity_poly.type
_entity_poly.pdbx_seq_one_letter_code
_entity_poly.pdbx_strand_id
1 'polypeptide(L)'
;MYWEWRPFRDPDRFWDWAMDPHADLDHDTDLDLHDVRFLDRLVAAADRADCPHGEECCHILEDFTPRLAVHGSPTDVVALRAAIARAADGALPRVRRWAAYATRLLSYRGPVGRVNRALAEQMAADLLSRPGHTPPALLVETAANGRLWLCRSHTRFLYVSRRTGAWRLAAHSPLSDTDLRDLR
;
A
#
# COMPACT_ATOMS: atom_id res chain seq x y z
N MET A 1 12.21 22.51 20.94
CA MET A 1 11.53 22.83 19.68
C MET A 1 12.50 22.47 18.55
N TYR A 2 12.51 21.20 18.14
CA TYR A 2 13.42 20.67 17.09
C TYR A 2 12.56 20.17 15.92
N TRP A 3 11.79 21.07 15.33
CA TRP A 3 10.83 20.75 14.29
C TRP A 3 11.14 21.62 13.07
N GLU A 4 12.12 21.25 12.24
CA GLU A 4 12.13 21.64 10.82
C GLU A 4 13.29 21.11 9.96
N TRP A 5 14.17 20.25 10.48
CA TRP A 5 15.12 19.58 9.58
C TRP A 5 14.42 18.42 8.89
N ARG A 6 13.81 18.71 7.72
CA ARG A 6 13.31 17.72 6.77
C ARG A 6 14.03 17.93 5.45
N PRO A 7 15.14 17.22 5.17
CA PRO A 7 16.07 17.56 4.11
C PRO A 7 15.39 17.56 2.73
N PHE A 8 14.36 16.74 2.53
CA PHE A 8 13.66 16.65 1.26
C PHE A 8 12.52 17.65 1.06
N ARG A 9 12.22 18.55 2.01
CA ARG A 9 11.29 19.66 1.71
C ARG A 9 11.76 20.46 0.49
N ASP A 10 13.07 20.62 0.36
CA ASP A 10 13.73 21.12 -0.83
C ASP A 10 13.72 20.05 -1.96
N PRO A 11 13.05 20.30 -3.11
CA PRO A 11 13.05 19.38 -4.23
C PRO A 11 14.46 19.06 -4.74
N ASP A 12 15.39 20.02 -4.69
CA ASP A 12 16.72 19.85 -5.27
C ASP A 12 17.51 18.84 -4.44
N ARG A 13 17.41 18.91 -3.11
CA ARG A 13 18.03 17.93 -2.20
C ARG A 13 17.51 16.51 -2.40
N PHE A 14 16.22 16.36 -2.74
CA PHE A 14 15.69 15.04 -3.09
C PHE A 14 16.35 14.50 -4.35
N TRP A 15 16.52 15.34 -5.37
CA TRP A 15 17.13 14.91 -6.63
C TRP A 15 18.64 14.70 -6.52
N ASP A 16 19.33 15.51 -5.72
CA ASP A 16 20.74 15.31 -5.39
C ASP A 16 20.95 13.93 -4.77
N TRP A 17 20.13 13.56 -3.78
CA TRP A 17 20.13 12.21 -3.21
C TRP A 17 19.76 11.15 -4.25
N ALA A 18 18.63 11.31 -4.94
CA ALA A 18 18.11 10.28 -5.83
C ALA A 18 19.06 9.94 -6.99
N MET A 19 19.90 10.91 -7.40
CA MET A 19 20.87 10.77 -8.49
C MET A 19 22.30 10.45 -8.04
N ASP A 20 22.62 10.48 -6.74
CA ASP A 20 23.93 10.12 -6.21
C ASP A 20 23.94 8.64 -5.77
N PRO A 21 24.60 7.72 -6.50
CA PRO A 21 24.62 6.29 -6.18
C PRO A 21 25.31 5.94 -4.84
N HIS A 22 25.97 6.92 -4.20
CA HIS A 22 26.64 6.76 -2.92
C HIS A 22 25.94 7.47 -1.77
N ALA A 23 24.81 8.13 -2.04
CA ALA A 23 24.06 8.84 -1.01
C ALA A 23 23.19 7.88 -0.20
N ASP A 24 23.59 7.65 1.04
CA ASP A 24 22.81 6.87 2.00
C ASP A 24 21.83 7.77 2.78
N LEU A 25 20.65 7.23 3.05
CA LEU A 25 19.69 7.83 3.97
C LEU A 25 20.04 7.45 5.40
N ASP A 26 20.05 8.43 6.31
CA ASP A 26 19.89 8.10 7.72
C ASP A 26 18.42 7.69 8.01
N HIS A 27 18.22 7.01 9.14
CA HIS A 27 16.92 6.44 9.49
C HIS A 27 15.80 7.50 9.60
N ASP A 28 16.14 8.71 10.02
CA ASP A 28 15.17 9.80 10.17
C ASP A 28 14.76 10.37 8.79
N THR A 29 15.69 10.39 7.85
CA THR A 29 15.45 10.85 6.47
C THR A 29 14.62 9.84 5.66
N ASP A 30 14.76 8.54 5.91
CA ASP A 30 13.90 7.50 5.33
C ASP A 30 12.43 7.66 5.78
N LEU A 31 12.20 8.01 7.05
CA LEU A 31 10.85 8.29 7.56
C LEU A 31 10.21 9.50 6.88
N ASP A 32 11.00 10.48 6.47
CA ASP A 32 10.49 11.64 5.73
C ASP A 32 9.93 11.25 4.37
N LEU A 33 10.52 10.27 3.67
CA LEU A 33 10.00 9.78 2.39
C LEU A 33 8.63 9.10 2.51
N HIS A 34 8.22 8.71 3.72
CA HIS A 34 6.88 8.19 4.04
C HIS A 34 5.87 9.31 4.35
N ASP A 35 5.89 10.38 3.56
CA ASP A 35 4.95 11.51 3.62
C ASP A 35 4.31 11.74 2.24
N VAL A 36 3.00 12.00 2.22
CA VAL A 36 2.23 12.10 0.97
C VAL A 36 2.72 13.19 0.03
N ARG A 37 3.43 14.20 0.56
CA ARG A 37 4.02 15.28 -0.22
C ARG A 37 5.16 14.81 -1.13
N PHE A 38 5.77 13.66 -0.87
CA PHE A 38 6.86 13.11 -1.66
C PHE A 38 6.43 12.08 -2.70
N LEU A 39 5.17 11.61 -2.67
CA LEU A 39 4.66 10.60 -3.61
C LEU A 39 4.96 10.94 -5.06
N ASP A 40 4.84 12.20 -5.44
CA ASP A 40 5.10 12.64 -6.80
C ASP A 40 6.57 12.47 -7.21
N ARG A 41 7.49 12.89 -6.33
CA ARG A 41 8.93 12.80 -6.57
C ARG A 41 9.41 11.35 -6.54
N LEU A 42 8.86 10.55 -5.63
CA LEU A 42 9.11 9.11 -5.57
C LEU A 42 8.65 8.41 -6.85
N VAL A 43 7.47 8.74 -7.38
CA VAL A 43 7.00 8.19 -8.67
C VAL A 43 7.93 8.61 -9.80
N ALA A 44 8.31 9.89 -9.87
CA ALA A 44 9.20 10.39 -10.92
C ALA A 44 10.58 9.72 -10.87
N ALA A 45 11.18 9.56 -9.69
CA ALA A 45 12.46 8.89 -9.51
C ALA A 45 12.35 7.38 -9.80
N ALA A 46 11.27 6.72 -9.38
CA ALA A 46 11.05 5.30 -9.62
C ALA A 46 10.82 4.97 -11.11
N ASP A 47 10.28 5.92 -11.88
CA ASP A 47 10.01 5.80 -13.31
C ASP A 47 11.19 6.18 -14.20
N ARG A 48 12.28 6.68 -13.60
CA ARG A 48 13.47 7.13 -14.29
C ARG A 48 14.49 5.99 -14.42
N ALA A 49 14.83 5.62 -15.66
CA ALA A 49 15.67 4.45 -15.95
C ALA A 49 17.14 4.62 -15.51
N ASP A 50 17.64 5.85 -15.48
CA ASP A 50 19.00 6.24 -15.08
C ASP A 50 19.11 6.67 -13.62
N CYS A 51 18.03 6.56 -12.82
CA CYS A 51 18.02 6.94 -11.41
C CYS A 51 18.62 5.82 -10.55
N PRO A 52 19.78 6.02 -9.89
CA PRO A 52 20.39 5.03 -9.00
C PRO A 52 19.44 4.54 -7.90
N HIS A 53 18.70 5.45 -7.27
CA HIS A 53 17.75 5.14 -6.20
C HIS A 53 16.33 4.84 -6.71
N GLY A 54 16.13 4.61 -8.02
CA GLY A 54 14.80 4.37 -8.59
C GLY A 54 14.14 3.09 -8.07
N GLU A 55 14.92 2.05 -7.77
CA GLU A 55 14.41 0.83 -7.13
C GLU A 55 13.98 1.07 -5.68
N GLU A 56 14.80 1.78 -4.91
CA GLU A 56 14.50 2.17 -3.54
C GLU A 56 13.23 3.04 -3.45
N CYS A 57 13.10 4.04 -4.33
CA CYS A 57 11.89 4.85 -4.44
C CYS A 57 10.65 3.99 -4.74
N CYS A 58 10.79 2.95 -5.57
CA CYS A 58 9.72 2.01 -5.86
C CYS A 58 9.34 1.20 -4.60
N HIS A 59 10.32 0.68 -3.85
CA HIS A 59 10.06 -0.04 -2.61
C HIS A 59 9.37 0.84 -1.55
N ILE A 60 9.78 2.10 -1.40
CA ILE A 60 9.12 3.05 -0.50
C ILE A 60 7.65 3.25 -0.91
N LEU A 61 7.37 3.42 -2.21
CA LEU A 61 6.00 3.52 -2.71
C LEU A 61 5.18 2.25 -2.39
N GLU A 62 5.74 1.06 -2.60
CA GLU A 62 5.09 -0.22 -2.34
C GLU A 62 4.81 -0.44 -0.84
N ASP A 63 5.71 -0.01 0.04
CA ASP A 63 5.59 -0.12 1.49
C ASP A 63 4.58 0.87 2.07
N PHE A 64 4.56 2.09 1.53
CA PHE A 64 3.73 3.17 2.04
C PHE A 64 2.28 3.10 1.54
N THR A 65 2.06 2.60 0.32
CA THR A 65 0.73 2.57 -0.32
C THR A 65 -0.34 1.83 0.50
N PRO A 66 -0.10 0.64 1.08
CA PRO A 66 -1.09 -0.03 1.92
C PRO A 66 -1.54 0.83 3.10
N ARG A 67 -0.61 1.52 3.76
CA ARG A 67 -0.92 2.41 4.88
C ARG A 67 -1.83 3.55 4.43
N LEU A 68 -1.53 4.20 3.32
CA LEU A 68 -2.34 5.28 2.76
C LEU A 68 -3.71 4.79 2.31
N ALA A 69 -3.76 3.66 1.62
CA ALA A 69 -4.99 3.08 1.12
C ALA A 69 -5.92 2.63 2.26
N VAL A 70 -5.38 2.07 3.36
CA VAL A 70 -6.21 1.56 4.46
C VAL A 70 -6.51 2.62 5.53
N HIS A 71 -5.49 3.38 5.94
CA HIS A 71 -5.56 4.28 7.09
C HIS A 71 -5.42 5.77 6.73
N GLY A 72 -5.11 6.09 5.47
CA GLY A 72 -4.92 7.47 5.02
C GLY A 72 -6.20 8.30 5.18
N SER A 73 -5.99 9.57 5.52
CA SER A 73 -7.01 10.62 5.53
C SER A 73 -7.57 10.87 4.11
N PRO A 74 -8.68 11.61 3.95
CA PRO A 74 -9.16 11.99 2.62
C PRO A 74 -8.10 12.73 1.78
N THR A 75 -7.28 13.58 2.41
CA THR A 75 -6.18 14.29 1.75
C THR A 75 -5.13 13.32 1.23
N ASP A 76 -4.77 12.32 2.03
CA ASP A 76 -3.80 11.29 1.64
C ASP A 76 -4.28 10.48 0.44
N VAL A 77 -5.58 10.16 0.40
CA VAL A 77 -6.20 9.45 -0.72
C VAL A 77 -6.18 10.30 -1.99
N VAL A 78 -6.40 11.62 -1.88
CA VAL A 78 -6.30 12.53 -3.03
C VAL A 78 -4.89 12.57 -3.58
N ALA A 79 -3.88 12.70 -2.70
CA ALA A 79 -2.47 12.67 -3.09
C ALA A 79 -2.08 11.33 -3.75
N LEU A 80 -2.52 10.21 -3.16
CA LEU A 80 -2.28 8.88 -3.73
C LEU A 80 -2.95 8.72 -5.10
N ARG A 81 -4.19 9.18 -5.29
CA ARG A 81 -4.86 9.15 -6.60
C ARG A 81 -4.10 9.95 -7.66
N ALA A 82 -3.58 11.12 -7.30
CA ALA A 82 -2.78 11.92 -8.22
C ALA A 82 -1.47 11.22 -8.61
N ALA A 83 -0.79 10.59 -7.65
CA ALA A 83 0.43 9.80 -7.91
C ALA A 83 0.15 8.57 -8.78
N ILE A 84 -0.95 7.85 -8.52
CA ILE A 84 -1.41 6.72 -9.33
C ILE A 84 -1.64 7.14 -10.79
N ALA A 85 -2.31 8.27 -11.02
CA ALA A 85 -2.58 8.74 -12.37
C ALA A 85 -1.28 8.98 -13.16
N ARG A 86 -0.27 9.60 -12.53
CA ARG A 86 1.04 9.80 -13.17
C ARG A 86 1.76 8.48 -13.44
N ALA A 87 1.75 7.57 -12.47
CA ALA A 87 2.42 6.28 -12.60
C ALA A 87 1.76 5.33 -13.61
N ALA A 88 0.45 5.45 -13.83
CA ALA A 88 -0.27 4.65 -14.83
C ALA A 88 0.27 4.89 -16.25
N ASP A 89 0.69 6.13 -16.53
CA ASP A 89 1.31 6.54 -17.80
C ASP A 89 2.84 6.47 -17.77
N GLY A 90 3.44 5.93 -16.69
CA GLY A 90 4.88 5.86 -16.50
C GLY A 90 5.58 4.99 -17.54
N ALA A 91 6.85 5.29 -17.83
CA ALA A 91 7.69 4.61 -18.81
C ALA A 91 8.04 3.18 -18.39
N LEU A 92 8.34 2.95 -17.11
CA LEU A 92 8.82 1.67 -16.60
C LEU A 92 7.67 0.73 -16.21
N PRO A 93 7.72 -0.56 -16.61
CA PRO A 93 6.67 -1.53 -16.28
C PRO A 93 6.40 -1.67 -14.78
N ARG A 94 7.42 -1.50 -13.92
CA ARG A 94 7.27 -1.59 -12.46
C ARG A 94 6.36 -0.51 -11.91
N VAL A 95 6.49 0.72 -12.40
CA VAL A 95 5.70 1.88 -11.95
C VAL A 95 4.24 1.72 -12.36
N ARG A 96 3.98 1.23 -13.58
CA ARG A 96 2.62 0.88 -14.03
C ARG A 96 2.00 -0.25 -13.21
N ARG A 97 2.78 -1.27 -12.82
CA ARG A 97 2.29 -2.34 -11.93
C ARG A 97 1.94 -1.81 -10.54
N TRP A 98 2.78 -0.93 -9.98
CA TRP A 98 2.49 -0.24 -8.73
C TRP A 98 1.18 0.57 -8.84
N ALA A 99 0.98 1.33 -9.92
CA ALA A 99 -0.25 2.11 -10.13
C ALA A 99 -1.50 1.21 -10.16
N ALA A 100 -1.43 0.07 -10.86
CA ALA A 100 -2.52 -0.91 -10.91
C ALA A 100 -2.80 -1.52 -9.52
N TYR A 101 -1.76 -1.84 -8.76
CA TYR A 101 -1.87 -2.32 -7.38
C TYR A 101 -2.53 -1.29 -6.46
N ALA A 102 -2.02 -0.06 -6.46
CA ALA A 102 -2.52 1.03 -5.63
C ALA A 102 -3.98 1.38 -5.97
N THR A 103 -4.36 1.29 -7.26
CA THR A 103 -5.75 1.44 -7.71
C THR A 103 -6.66 0.38 -7.09
N ARG A 104 -6.24 -0.90 -7.11
CA ARG A 104 -7.02 -1.99 -6.48
C ARG A 104 -7.17 -1.77 -4.98
N LEU A 105 -6.10 -1.42 -4.29
CA LEU A 105 -6.16 -1.11 -2.85
C LEU A 105 -7.17 0.00 -2.54
N LEU A 106 -7.19 1.09 -3.32
CA LEU A 106 -8.17 2.16 -3.13
C LEU A 106 -9.60 1.71 -3.39
N SER A 107 -9.82 0.76 -4.30
CA SER A 107 -11.15 0.20 -4.56
C SER A 107 -11.73 -0.54 -3.35
N TYR A 108 -10.87 -1.08 -2.47
CA TYR A 108 -11.28 -1.79 -1.27
C TYR A 108 -11.63 -0.88 -0.08
N ARG A 109 -11.43 0.44 -0.17
CA ARG A 109 -11.77 1.38 0.91
C ARG A 109 -13.26 1.47 1.21
N GLY A 110 -14.11 1.10 0.25
CA GLY A 110 -15.56 1.05 0.41
C GLY A 110 -16.11 -0.36 0.21
N PRO A 111 -17.41 -0.55 0.46
CA PRO A 111 -18.09 -1.80 0.14
C PRO A 111 -17.96 -2.11 -1.35
N VAL A 112 -17.31 -3.24 -1.68
CA VAL A 112 -17.18 -3.71 -3.07
C VAL A 112 -18.36 -4.57 -3.53
N GLY A 113 -19.37 -4.75 -2.66
CA GLY A 113 -20.53 -5.57 -2.93
C GLY A 113 -20.29 -7.06 -2.63
N ARG A 114 -20.91 -7.94 -3.40
CA ARG A 114 -20.79 -9.39 -3.14
C ARG A 114 -19.39 -9.89 -3.51
N VAL A 115 -18.74 -10.55 -2.57
CA VAL A 115 -17.39 -11.07 -2.72
C VAL A 115 -17.43 -12.59 -2.83
N ASN A 116 -16.99 -13.11 -3.97
CA ASN A 116 -16.76 -14.54 -4.17
C ASN A 116 -15.35 -14.93 -3.68
N ARG A 117 -15.01 -16.22 -3.74
CA ARG A 117 -13.73 -16.72 -3.25
C ARG A 117 -12.53 -16.11 -3.98
N ALA A 118 -12.59 -16.02 -5.31
CA ALA A 118 -11.50 -15.48 -6.12
C ALA A 118 -11.22 -14.00 -5.79
N LEU A 119 -12.27 -13.19 -5.62
CA LEU A 119 -12.10 -11.80 -5.19
C LEU A 119 -11.58 -11.71 -3.75
N ALA A 120 -11.99 -12.59 -2.84
CA ALA A 120 -11.43 -12.64 -1.49
C ALA A 120 -9.94 -13.01 -1.51
N GLU A 121 -9.53 -13.95 -2.36
CA GLU A 121 -8.12 -14.32 -2.58
C GLU A 121 -7.32 -13.13 -3.13
N GLN A 122 -7.85 -12.40 -4.10
CA GLN A 122 -7.22 -11.19 -4.64
C GLN A 122 -7.10 -10.07 -3.60
N MET A 123 -8.18 -9.81 -2.84
CA MET A 123 -8.16 -8.85 -1.73
C MET A 123 -7.13 -9.25 -0.68
N ALA A 124 -7.03 -10.54 -0.35
CA ALA A 124 -6.04 -11.04 0.59
C ALA A 124 -4.61 -10.89 0.05
N ALA A 125 -4.36 -11.21 -1.21
CA ALA A 125 -3.07 -11.00 -1.84
C ALA A 125 -2.68 -9.52 -1.79
N ASP A 126 -3.60 -8.60 -2.13
CA ASP A 126 -3.32 -7.17 -2.16
C ASP A 126 -3.13 -6.57 -0.76
N LEU A 127 -3.95 -6.96 0.23
CA LEU A 127 -3.96 -6.37 1.58
C LEU A 127 -2.96 -7.02 2.55
N LEU A 128 -2.59 -8.29 2.32
CA LEU A 128 -1.64 -9.01 3.18
C LEU A 128 -0.22 -9.01 2.61
N SER A 129 -0.05 -8.70 1.33
CA SER A 129 1.23 -8.73 0.61
C SER A 129 1.53 -7.40 -0.08
N ARG A 130 2.79 -7.21 -0.42
CA ARG A 130 3.28 -6.09 -1.24
C ARG A 130 3.40 -6.54 -2.70
N PRO A 131 3.21 -5.65 -3.69
CA PRO A 131 3.53 -5.95 -5.07
C PRO A 131 5.04 -6.25 -5.17
N GLY A 132 5.45 -7.08 -6.14
CA GLY A 132 6.86 -7.44 -6.31
C GLY A 132 7.40 -8.51 -5.34
N HIS A 133 6.75 -8.72 -4.20
CA HIS A 133 7.10 -9.80 -3.27
C HIS A 133 6.33 -11.08 -3.58
N THR A 134 6.96 -12.23 -3.34
CA THR A 134 6.26 -13.53 -3.36
C THR A 134 5.11 -13.47 -2.37
N PRO A 135 3.85 -13.64 -2.82
CA PRO A 135 2.71 -13.61 -1.92
C PRO A 135 2.89 -14.71 -0.87
N PRO A 136 2.56 -14.44 0.40
CA PRO A 136 2.63 -15.47 1.43
C PRO A 136 1.69 -16.62 1.06
N ALA A 137 1.93 -17.80 1.65
CA ALA A 137 0.97 -18.89 1.54
C ALA A 137 -0.37 -18.44 2.15
N LEU A 138 -1.34 -18.14 1.28
CA LEU A 138 -2.67 -17.68 1.66
C LEU A 138 -3.58 -18.89 1.83
N LEU A 139 -4.20 -19.02 3.00
CA LEU A 139 -5.36 -19.87 3.15
C LEU A 139 -6.62 -19.02 3.15
N VAL A 140 -7.56 -19.36 2.26
CA VAL A 140 -8.89 -18.76 2.21
C VAL A 140 -9.94 -19.82 2.55
N GLU A 141 -10.73 -19.53 3.57
CA GLU A 141 -11.79 -20.40 4.07
C GLU A 141 -13.04 -19.59 4.42
N THR A 142 -14.17 -20.28 4.60
CA THR A 142 -15.36 -19.62 5.12
C THR A 142 -15.27 -19.58 6.64
N ALA A 143 -15.49 -18.42 7.25
CA ALA A 143 -15.56 -18.33 8.71
C ALA A 143 -16.71 -19.19 9.27
N ALA A 144 -16.64 -19.57 10.54
CA ALA A 144 -17.62 -20.46 11.18
C ALA A 144 -19.09 -19.99 11.04
N ASN A 145 -19.31 -18.67 10.95
CA ASN A 145 -20.63 -18.08 10.77
C ASN A 145 -21.18 -18.18 9.32
N GLY A 146 -20.41 -18.69 8.37
CA GLY A 146 -20.79 -18.84 6.95
C GLY A 146 -20.83 -17.53 6.15
N ARG A 147 -20.69 -16.37 6.80
CA ARG A 147 -20.96 -15.03 6.20
C ARG A 147 -19.71 -14.30 5.76
N LEU A 148 -18.55 -14.70 6.27
CA LEU A 148 -17.27 -14.06 5.99
C LEU A 148 -16.33 -15.02 5.28
N TRP A 149 -15.48 -14.48 4.42
CA TRP A 149 -14.22 -15.10 4.05
C TRP A 149 -13.20 -14.80 5.14
N LEU A 150 -12.48 -15.83 5.60
CA LEU A 150 -11.29 -15.71 6.41
C LEU A 150 -10.09 -15.99 5.51
N CYS A 151 -9.25 -14.99 5.34
CA CYS A 151 -7.99 -15.09 4.60
C CYS A 151 -6.84 -14.91 5.59
N ARG A 152 -5.93 -15.88 5.68
CA ARG A 152 -4.83 -15.84 6.65
C ARG A 152 -3.47 -16.02 5.99
N SER A 153 -2.49 -15.29 6.50
CA SER A 153 -1.07 -15.40 6.17
C SER A 153 -0.26 -15.31 7.44
N HIS A 154 0.42 -16.38 7.82
CA HIS A 154 1.27 -16.47 9.01
C HIS A 154 0.63 -15.83 10.27
N THR A 155 0.95 -14.56 10.56
CA THR A 155 0.45 -13.78 11.71
C THR A 155 -0.70 -12.82 11.40
N ARG A 156 -1.23 -12.76 10.17
CA ARG A 156 -2.26 -11.81 9.75
C ARG A 156 -3.56 -12.50 9.35
N PHE A 157 -4.67 -11.90 9.76
CA PHE A 157 -6.03 -12.40 9.51
C PHE A 157 -6.86 -11.30 8.84
N LEU A 158 -7.38 -11.57 7.66
CA LEU A 158 -8.29 -10.70 6.93
C LEU A 158 -9.67 -11.34 6.90
N TYR A 159 -10.66 -10.64 7.42
CA TYR A 159 -12.07 -11.02 7.39
C TYR A 159 -12.79 -10.17 6.36
N VAL A 160 -13.43 -10.79 5.36
CA VAL A 160 -14.15 -10.09 4.30
C VAL A 160 -15.61 -10.53 4.27
N SER A 161 -16.54 -9.58 4.36
CA SER A 161 -17.97 -9.85 4.22
C SER A 161 -18.30 -10.36 2.82
N ARG A 162 -18.91 -11.55 2.73
CA ARG A 162 -19.33 -12.13 1.45
C ARG A 162 -20.42 -11.31 0.77
N ARG A 163 -21.20 -10.54 1.55
CA ARG A 163 -22.35 -9.76 1.05
C ARG A 163 -21.97 -8.35 0.63
N THR A 164 -21.19 -7.66 1.44
CA THR A 164 -20.92 -6.23 1.28
C THR A 164 -19.49 -5.94 0.82
N GLY A 165 -18.58 -6.88 1.01
CA GLY A 165 -17.16 -6.69 0.73
C GLY A 165 -16.46 -5.79 1.74
N ALA A 166 -17.16 -5.35 2.79
CA ALA A 166 -16.53 -4.73 3.94
C ALA A 166 -15.56 -5.71 4.59
N TRP A 167 -14.44 -5.23 5.10
CA TRP A 167 -13.40 -6.09 5.64
C TRP A 167 -12.74 -5.51 6.88
N ARG A 168 -12.10 -6.38 7.68
CA ARG A 168 -11.20 -5.98 8.76
C ARG A 168 -9.94 -6.83 8.75
N LEU A 169 -8.83 -6.17 9.03
CA LEU A 169 -7.52 -6.79 9.20
C LEU A 169 -7.18 -6.87 10.69
N ALA A 170 -6.70 -8.03 11.11
CA ALA A 170 -6.19 -8.28 12.46
C ALA A 170 -4.73 -8.71 12.37
N ALA A 171 -3.88 -8.06 13.16
CA ALA A 171 -2.50 -8.43 13.31
C ALA A 171 -2.35 -9.34 14.55
N HIS A 172 -1.55 -10.40 14.40
CA HIS A 172 -1.10 -11.32 15.44
C HIS A 172 -2.16 -12.20 16.11
N SER A 173 -3.45 -11.82 16.10
CA SER A 173 -4.51 -12.63 16.70
C SER A 173 -5.83 -12.53 15.92
N PRO A 174 -6.62 -13.63 15.84
CA PRO A 174 -7.96 -13.61 15.28
C PRO A 174 -8.87 -12.60 15.98
N LEU A 175 -9.81 -12.01 15.23
CA LEU A 175 -10.84 -11.14 15.80
C LEU A 175 -11.86 -11.95 16.61
N SER A 176 -12.40 -11.35 17.66
CA SER A 176 -13.49 -11.97 18.43
C SER A 176 -14.80 -11.93 17.64
N ASP A 177 -15.76 -12.78 18.02
CA ASP A 177 -17.11 -12.74 17.43
C ASP A 177 -17.79 -11.39 17.58
N THR A 178 -17.47 -10.63 18.64
CA THR A 178 -17.99 -9.29 18.88
C THR A 178 -17.46 -8.31 17.84
N ASP A 179 -16.15 -8.34 17.57
CA ASP A 179 -15.49 -7.46 16.57
C ASP A 179 -16.01 -7.71 15.14
N LEU A 180 -16.47 -8.93 14.88
CA LEU A 180 -17.00 -9.34 13.58
C LEU A 180 -18.48 -9.01 13.38
N ARG A 181 -19.21 -8.56 14.42
CA ARG A 181 -20.62 -8.18 14.29
C ARG A 181 -20.84 -6.98 13.38
N ASP A 182 -19.86 -6.09 13.31
CA ASP A 182 -19.93 -4.85 12.53
C ASP A 182 -19.71 -5.08 11.02
N LEU A 183 -19.28 -6.28 10.62
CA LEU A 183 -19.05 -6.65 9.20
C LEU A 183 -20.26 -7.33 8.54
N ARG A 184 -21.42 -7.30 9.20
CA ARG A 184 -22.66 -7.98 8.77
C ARG A 184 -23.31 -7.37 7.53
#